data_AF-A0A539D9X6-F1
#
_entry.id   AF-A0A539D9X6-F1
#
_cell.length_a   1.000
_cell.length_b   1.000
_cell.length_c   1.000
_cell.angle_alpha   90.00
_cell.angle_beta   90.00
_cell.angle_gamma   90.00
#
_symmetry.space_group_name_H-M   'P 1'
#
loop_
_entity.id
_entity.type
_entity.pdbx_description
1 polymer ?
#
loop_
_entity_poly.entity_id
_entity_poly.type
_entity_poly.pdbx_seq_one_letter_code
_entity_poly.pdbx_strand_id
1 'polypeptide(L)'
;MSKPAAPAIRKPARLTQAKARLAAEIREQLEAQGGAAHREVIIGRILQRKGVHGPAAERTRRALLSAFELHMDPTPDSEAPRLFDLPFGPDSYRWALDEPVRAAIPY
;
A
#
# COMPACT_ATOMS: atom_id res chain seq x y z
N MET A 1 -35.06 10.68 12.73
CA MET A 1 -34.01 10.10 13.59
C MET A 1 -33.26 9.06 12.76
N SER A 2 -32.03 9.37 12.37
CA SER A 2 -31.22 8.52 11.47
C SER A 2 -30.66 7.32 12.23
N LYS A 3 -30.91 6.12 11.71
CA LYS A 3 -30.45 4.84 12.25
C LYS A 3 -28.92 4.75 12.11
N PRO A 4 -28.15 4.41 13.16
CA PRO A 4 -26.70 4.25 13.02
C PRO A 4 -26.43 3.02 12.14
N ALA A 5 -25.66 3.21 11.07
CA ALA A 5 -25.22 2.15 10.19
C ALA A 5 -24.32 1.19 10.99
N ALA A 6 -24.68 -0.10 10.98
CA ALA A 6 -23.89 -1.15 11.62
C ALA A 6 -22.45 -1.14 11.08
N PRO A 7 -21.42 -1.44 11.91
CA PRO A 7 -20.06 -1.58 11.42
C PRO A 7 -20.04 -2.74 10.44
N ALA A 8 -19.74 -2.45 9.18
CA ALA A 8 -19.50 -3.48 8.18
C ALA A 8 -18.42 -4.40 8.73
N ILE A 9 -18.76 -5.68 8.94
CA ILE A 9 -17.84 -6.75 9.31
C ILE A 9 -16.85 -6.87 8.15
N ARG A 10 -15.79 -6.07 8.15
CA ARG A 10 -14.70 -6.15 7.18
C ARG A 10 -13.99 -7.45 7.50
N LYS A 11 -14.27 -8.49 6.72
CA LYS A 11 -13.51 -9.76 6.78
C LYS A 11 -12.02 -9.42 6.86
N PRO A 12 -11.24 -10.01 7.79
CA PRO A 12 -9.83 -9.71 7.91
C PRO A 12 -9.19 -9.95 6.56
N ALA A 13 -8.50 -8.93 6.06
CA ALA A 13 -7.91 -8.95 4.73
C ALA A 13 -6.76 -9.97 4.74
N ARG A 14 -7.05 -11.22 4.37
CA ARG A 14 -6.04 -12.28 4.33
C ARG A 14 -4.86 -11.87 3.45
N LEU A 15 -3.65 -12.14 3.92
CA LEU A 15 -2.43 -12.02 3.13
C LEU A 15 -2.48 -13.09 2.04
N THR A 16 -2.72 -12.68 0.80
CA THR A 16 -2.62 -13.56 -0.36
C THR A 16 -1.25 -13.39 -1.00
N GLN A 17 -0.76 -14.42 -1.66
CA GLN A 17 0.50 -14.34 -2.43
C GLN A 17 0.48 -13.19 -3.45
N ALA A 18 -0.68 -12.91 -4.05
CA ALA A 18 -0.86 -11.77 -4.95
C ALA A 18 -0.65 -10.42 -4.25
N LYS A 19 -1.21 -10.24 -3.05
CA LYS A 19 -1.01 -9.01 -2.25
C LYS A 19 0.44 -8.86 -1.77
N ALA A 20 1.09 -9.95 -1.37
CA ALA A 20 2.50 -9.95 -0.99
C ALA A 20 3.41 -9.52 -2.16
N ARG A 21 3.14 -10.02 -3.38
CA ARG A 21 3.88 -9.59 -4.58
C ARG A 21 3.66 -8.10 -4.89
N LEU A 22 2.42 -7.62 -4.80
CA LEU A 22 2.12 -6.20 -5.00
C LEU A 22 2.79 -5.31 -3.94
N ALA A 23 2.85 -5.76 -2.67
CA ALA A 23 3.58 -5.07 -1.62
C ALA A 23 5.08 -5.03 -1.92
N ALA A 24 5.68 -6.14 -2.38
CA ALA A 24 7.09 -6.15 -2.80
C ALA A 24 7.36 -5.15 -3.94
N GLU A 25 6.47 -5.05 -4.94
CA GLU A 25 6.60 -4.07 -6.02
C GLU A 25 6.52 -2.62 -5.52
N ILE A 26 5.61 -2.34 -4.57
CA ILE A 26 5.53 -1.01 -3.92
C ILE A 26 6.83 -0.72 -3.16
N ARG A 27 7.37 -1.70 -2.44
CA ARG A 27 8.62 -1.59 -1.69
C ARG A 27 9.78 -1.24 -2.62
N GLU A 28 9.97 -1.99 -3.71
CA GLU A 28 10.99 -1.73 -4.72
C GLU A 28 10.90 -0.30 -5.27
N GLN A 29 9.69 0.18 -5.56
CA GLN A 29 9.51 1.55 -6.07
C GLN A 29 9.79 2.63 -5.03
N LEU A 30 9.45 2.38 -3.76
CA LEU A 30 9.78 3.30 -2.67
C LEU A 30 11.29 3.33 -2.41
N GLU A 31 11.96 2.17 -2.41
CA GLU A 31 13.42 2.06 -2.32
C GLU A 31 14.10 2.87 -3.44
N ALA A 32 13.65 2.70 -4.68
CA ALA A 32 14.14 3.46 -5.83
C ALA A 32 13.85 4.97 -5.76
N GLN A 33 13.06 5.44 -4.79
CA GLN A 33 12.74 6.85 -4.54
C GLN A 33 13.30 7.36 -3.21
N GLY A 34 14.26 6.66 -2.59
CA GLY A 34 14.88 7.08 -1.32
C GLY A 34 14.01 6.76 -0.10
N GLY A 35 13.14 5.75 -0.20
CA GLY A 35 12.32 5.24 0.89
C GLY A 35 10.99 5.95 1.12
N ALA A 36 10.69 7.05 0.40
CA ALA A 36 9.39 7.72 0.48
C ALA A 36 9.02 8.48 -0.80
N ALA A 37 7.78 8.32 -1.27
CA ALA A 37 7.29 9.00 -2.46
C ALA A 37 5.77 9.22 -2.43
N HIS A 38 5.28 10.06 -3.34
CA HIS A 38 3.85 10.24 -3.52
C HIS A 38 3.21 8.96 -4.10
N ARG A 39 2.09 8.54 -3.52
CA ARG A 39 1.31 7.35 -3.91
C ARG A 39 1.08 7.25 -5.41
N GLU A 40 0.60 8.33 -6.03
CA GLU A 40 0.31 8.33 -7.46
C GLU A 40 1.57 8.21 -8.33
N VAL A 41 2.74 8.64 -7.84
CA VAL A 41 4.02 8.41 -8.53
C VAL A 41 4.38 6.93 -8.51
N ILE A 42 4.25 6.28 -7.35
CA ILE A 42 4.51 4.84 -7.19
C ILE A 42 3.55 4.03 -8.06
N ILE A 43 2.25 4.27 -7.94
CA ILE A 43 1.22 3.58 -8.72
C ILE A 43 1.44 3.82 -10.22
N GLY A 44 1.67 5.07 -10.63
CA GLY A 44 1.93 5.42 -12.03
C GLY A 44 3.09 4.65 -12.62
N ARG A 45 4.21 4.54 -11.89
CA ARG A 45 5.40 3.77 -12.34
C ARG A 45 5.13 2.28 -12.43
N ILE A 46 4.42 1.69 -11.47
CA ILE A 46 4.08 0.26 -11.50
C ILE A 46 3.16 -0.04 -12.70
N LEU A 47 2.15 0.81 -12.94
CA LEU A 47 1.24 0.65 -14.08
C LEU A 47 1.98 0.78 -15.42
N GLN A 48 2.88 1.76 -15.54
CA GLN A 48 3.74 1.93 -16.71
C GLN A 48 4.64 0.71 -16.94
N ARG A 49 5.33 0.22 -15.90
CA ARG A 49 6.19 -0.98 -15.97
C ARG A 49 5.41 -2.23 -16.37
N LYS A 50 4.15 -2.34 -15.96
CA LYS A 50 3.26 -3.46 -16.34
C LYS A 50 2.59 -3.29 -17.70
N GLY A 51 2.70 -2.13 -18.35
CA GLY A 51 2.05 -1.84 -19.63
C GLY A 51 0.52 -1.93 -19.59
N VAL A 52 -0.10 -1.67 -18.42
CA VAL A 52 -1.55 -1.78 -18.24
C VAL A 52 -2.23 -0.42 -18.37
N HIS A 53 -3.34 -0.37 -19.09
CA HIS A 53 -4.10 0.86 -19.36
C HIS A 53 -5.61 0.68 -19.17
N GLY A 54 -6.34 1.80 -19.09
CA GLY A 54 -7.80 1.83 -19.02
C GLY A 54 -8.38 1.03 -17.83
N PRO A 55 -9.44 0.24 -18.03
CA PRO A 55 -10.09 -0.50 -16.94
C PRO A 55 -9.16 -1.49 -16.20
N ALA A 56 -8.14 -2.02 -16.88
CA ALA A 56 -7.16 -2.91 -16.26
C ALA A 56 -6.24 -2.14 -15.31
N ALA A 57 -5.82 -0.93 -15.69
CA ALA A 57 -5.04 -0.06 -14.83
C ALA A 57 -5.80 0.27 -13.52
N GLU A 58 -7.11 0.53 -13.60
CA GLU A 58 -7.89 0.83 -12.39
C GLU A 58 -8.13 -0.38 -11.47
N ARG A 59 -8.13 -1.59 -12.03
CA ARG A 59 -8.13 -2.81 -11.19
C ARG A 59 -6.79 -2.97 -10.49
N THR A 60 -5.68 -2.79 -11.20
CA THR A 60 -4.33 -2.87 -10.61
C THR A 60 -4.12 -1.78 -9.57
N ARG A 61 -4.57 -0.54 -9.84
CA ARG A 61 -4.54 0.56 -8.88
C ARG A 61 -5.24 0.18 -7.57
N ARG A 62 -6.49 -0.31 -7.64
CA ARG A 62 -7.22 -0.78 -6.45
C ARG A 62 -6.52 -1.92 -5.72
N ALA A 63 -5.90 -2.85 -6.45
CA ALA A 63 -5.15 -3.95 -5.86
C ALA A 63 -3.89 -3.47 -5.13
N LEU A 64 -3.16 -2.52 -5.70
CA LEU A 64 -1.99 -1.89 -5.06
C LEU A 64 -2.37 -1.16 -3.77
N LEU A 65 -3.49 -0.43 -3.78
CA LEU A 65 -4.00 0.25 -2.59
C LEU A 65 -4.36 -0.72 -1.48
N SER A 66 -5.11 -1.78 -1.81
CA SER A 66 -5.47 -2.80 -0.83
C SER A 66 -4.25 -3.55 -0.30
N ALA A 67 -3.18 -3.71 -1.10
CA ALA A 67 -1.94 -4.32 -0.65
C ALA A 67 -1.14 -3.38 0.27
N PHE A 68 -1.09 -2.08 -0.03
CA PHE A 68 -0.47 -1.07 0.81
C PHE A 68 -1.14 -0.98 2.19
N GLU A 69 -2.47 -0.79 2.21
CA GLU A 69 -3.27 -0.68 3.44
C GLU A 69 -3.08 -1.88 4.35
N LEU A 70 -3.00 -3.09 3.78
CA LEU A 70 -2.79 -4.33 4.53
C LEU A 70 -1.45 -4.37 5.29
N HIS A 71 -0.40 -3.78 4.72
CA HIS A 71 0.95 -3.78 5.31
C HIS A 71 1.30 -2.46 6.02
N MET A 72 0.39 -1.48 6.03
CA MET A 72 0.54 -0.22 6.76
C MET A 72 0.04 -0.34 8.20
N ASP A 73 -1.14 -0.94 8.37
CA ASP A 73 -1.78 -1.15 9.67
C ASP A 73 -2.25 -2.61 9.76
N PRO A 74 -1.32 -3.56 10.01
CA PRO A 74 -1.70 -4.94 10.19
C PRO A 74 -2.56 -5.04 11.45
N THR A 75 -3.86 -5.29 11.27
CA THR A 75 -4.77 -5.60 12.37
C THR A 75 -4.23 -6.80 13.18
N PRO A 76 -4.60 -6.98 14.46
CA PRO A 76 -4.14 -8.12 15.26
C PRO A 76 -4.37 -9.49 14.61
N ASP A 77 -5.40 -9.60 13.78
CA ASP A 77 -5.75 -10.80 13.02
C ASP A 77 -5.09 -10.88 11.63
N SER A 78 -4.18 -9.96 11.31
CA SER A 78 -3.49 -9.89 10.01
C SER A 78 -2.15 -10.62 10.10
N GLU A 79 -1.96 -11.59 9.23
CA GLU A 79 -0.68 -12.29 9.06
C GLU A 79 0.37 -11.45 8.30
N ALA A 80 0.03 -10.24 7.88
CA ALA A 80 0.92 -9.38 7.11
C ALA A 80 1.89 -8.60 8.02
N PRO A 81 3.21 -8.61 7.74
CA PRO A 81 4.14 -7.75 8.44
C PRO A 81 3.88 -6.27 8.09
N ARG A 82 4.20 -5.39 9.03
CA ARG A 82 4.23 -3.95 8.77
C ARG A 82 5.42 -3.63 7.85
N LEU A 83 5.15 -3.11 6.66
CA LEU A 83 6.19 -2.76 5.67
C LEU A 83 6.17 -1.28 5.30
N PHE A 84 5.07 -0.59 5.57
CA PHE A 84 4.85 0.77 5.09
C PHE A 84 4.39 1.70 6.20
N ASP A 85 4.70 2.97 6.00
CA ASP A 85 4.32 4.06 6.88
C ASP A 85 3.71 5.23 6.11
N LEU A 86 2.90 6.01 6.82
CA LEU A 86 2.41 7.30 6.37
C LEU A 86 3.07 8.40 7.21
N PRO A 87 4.21 8.97 6.75
CA PRO A 87 5.00 9.90 7.56
C PRO A 87 4.27 11.20 7.93
N PHE A 88 3.20 11.55 7.22
CA PHE A 88 2.40 12.75 7.46
C PHE A 88 0.98 12.44 7.98
N GLY A 89 0.75 11.22 8.46
CA GLY A 89 -0.55 10.79 9.01
C GLY A 89 -1.49 10.10 8.00
N PRO A 90 -2.68 9.67 8.45
CA PRO A 90 -3.56 8.75 7.72
C PRO A 90 -4.12 9.29 6.39
N ASP A 91 -4.26 10.62 6.27
CA ASP A 91 -4.73 11.27 5.04
C ASP A 91 -3.59 11.61 4.06
N SER A 92 -2.36 11.23 4.40
CA SER A 92 -1.19 11.49 3.58
C SER A 92 -1.25 10.69 2.28
N TYR A 93 -1.13 11.40 1.15
CA TYR A 93 -0.86 10.77 -0.14
C TYR A 93 0.60 10.32 -0.29
N ARG A 94 1.45 10.56 0.71
CA ARG A 94 2.85 10.18 0.69
C ARG A 94 3.04 8.86 1.42
N TRP A 95 3.53 7.89 0.68
CA TRP A 95 3.87 6.55 1.14
C TRP A 95 5.35 6.50 1.51
N ALA A 96 5.68 5.79 2.58
CA ALA A 96 7.04 5.51 2.97
C ALA A 96 7.20 4.04 3.33
N LEU A 97 8.45 3.58 3.34
CA LEU A 97 8.84 2.36 4.03
C LEU A 97 8.76 2.56 5.54
N ASP A 98 8.56 1.47 6.27
CA ASP A 98 8.63 1.44 7.73
C ASP A 98 9.93 2.10 8.22
N GLU A 99 9.84 2.93 9.26
CA GLU A 99 10.93 3.74 9.82
C GLU A 99 12.31 3.05 9.89
N PRO A 100 12.46 1.81 10.43
CA PRO A 100 13.75 1.11 10.47
C PRO A 100 14.30 0.75 9.08
N VAL A 101 13.43 0.46 8.10
CA VAL A 101 13.84 0.17 6.72
C VAL A 101 14.23 1.46 6.00
N ARG A 102 13.48 2.55 6.22
CA ARG A 102 13.76 3.86 5.62
C ARG A 102 15.09 4.43 6.09
N ALA A 103 15.43 4.30 7.38
CA ALA A 103 16.69 4.78 7.94
C ALA A 103 17.94 4.06 7.39
N ALA A 104 17.77 2.89 6.79
CA ALA A 104 18.85 2.10 6.22
C ALA A 104 19.14 2.42 4.74
N ILE A 105 18.34 3.27 4.07
CA ILE A 105 18.56 3.64 2.67
C ILE A 105 19.54 4.82 2.59
N PRO A 106 20.72 4.65 1.98
CA PRO A 106 21.66 5.76 1.79
C PRO A 106 21.08 6.78 0.80
N TYR A 107 21.23 8.07 1.16
CA TYR A 107 20.75 9.24 0.39
C TYR A 107 21.52 9.44 -0.93
#